data_AF-A0AA92TQQ8-F1
#
_entry.id   AF-A0AA92TQQ8-F1
#
_cell.length_a   1.000
_cell.length_b   1.000
_cell.length_c   1.000
_cell.angle_alpha   90.00
_cell.angle_beta   90.00
_cell.angle_gamma   90.00
#
_symmetry.space_group_name_H-M   'P 1'
#
loop_
_entity.id
_entity.type
_entity.pdbx_description
1 polymer ?
#
loop_
_entity_poly.entity_id
_entity_poly.type
_entity_poly.pdbx_seq_one_letter_code
_entity_poly.pdbx_strand_id
1 'polypeptide(L)'
;MAIQIFDNECVESHPIYEKAGALLSDVCKRDYKDNFFDERIECLDMDTYEVMICGGQKQATMDAVIGIADYENNHKTNCKLLMVELRLGYKSTQGLEAASLNRKVSHTLELLNPAVCLVSDKAIFVFDGLLCQQAIHWMFSKRYSNVSKKEWVVMSPTMFCKAYLAPEDLPYQPILDFVKGKADFAKMLENKSWQQIYKSLQWWGKAYYKYCYIAEEATLIASLISEVWEDLKSHKHEMTDDDLLSFSIYAEDYPDFNLDEL
;
A
#
# COMPACT_ATOMS: atom_id res chain seq x y z
N MET A 1 2.37 -12.30 6.63
CA MET A 1 2.09 -12.41 5.19
C MET A 1 1.84 -10.99 4.74
N ALA A 2 2.68 -10.42 3.87
CA ALA A 2 2.51 -9.03 3.46
C ALA A 2 1.15 -8.86 2.79
N ILE A 3 0.45 -7.78 3.15
CA ILE A 3 -0.81 -7.40 2.51
C ILE A 3 -0.44 -6.81 1.14
N GLN A 4 -1.25 -7.05 0.13
CA GLN A 4 -1.06 -6.46 -1.20
C GLN A 4 -2.01 -5.28 -1.37
N ILE A 5 -1.47 -4.17 -1.83
CA ILE A 5 -2.21 -2.94 -2.15
C ILE A 5 -2.10 -2.64 -3.63
N PHE A 6 -3.03 -1.84 -4.16
CA PHE A 6 -2.75 -1.12 -5.40
C PHE A 6 -1.85 0.09 -5.12
N ASP A 7 -1.03 0.45 -6.10
CA ASP A 7 0.00 1.48 -5.99
C ASP A 7 -0.04 2.40 -7.21
N ASN A 8 -0.82 3.49 -7.11
CA ASN A 8 -1.02 4.42 -8.22
C ASN A 8 0.29 5.11 -8.63
N GLU A 9 1.14 5.50 -7.67
CA GLU A 9 2.46 6.10 -7.96
C GLU A 9 3.32 5.20 -8.85
N CYS A 10 3.27 3.88 -8.63
CA CYS A 10 4.02 2.93 -9.44
C CYS A 10 3.54 2.91 -10.90
N VAL A 11 2.23 2.98 -11.15
CA VAL A 11 1.71 2.97 -12.53
C VAL A 11 1.84 4.34 -13.20
N GLU A 12 1.64 5.43 -12.46
CA GLU A 12 1.83 6.81 -12.92
C GLU A 12 3.26 7.08 -13.38
N SER A 13 4.24 6.46 -12.72
CA SER A 13 5.66 6.61 -13.09
C SER A 13 6.02 6.00 -14.45
N HIS A 14 5.15 5.16 -15.03
CA HIS A 14 5.43 4.49 -16.29
C HIS A 14 5.20 5.43 -17.49
N PRO A 15 6.11 5.48 -18.50
CA PRO A 15 5.98 6.40 -19.65
C PRO A 15 4.69 6.26 -20.49
N ILE A 16 4.02 5.11 -20.43
CA ILE A 16 2.73 4.90 -21.11
C ILE A 16 1.61 5.70 -20.46
N TYR A 17 1.72 6.01 -19.15
CA TYR A 17 0.65 6.63 -18.38
C TYR A 17 0.24 7.99 -18.95
N GLU A 18 1.20 8.80 -19.43
CA GLU A 18 0.91 10.10 -20.07
C GLU A 18 -0.07 9.99 -21.26
N LYS A 19 -0.09 8.84 -21.94
CA LYS A 19 -0.89 8.61 -23.15
C LYS A 19 -2.14 7.79 -22.89
N ALA A 20 -2.09 6.89 -21.92
CA ALA A 20 -3.11 5.87 -21.70
C ALA A 20 -3.41 5.61 -20.21
N GLY A 21 -3.12 6.57 -19.33
CA GLY A 21 -3.57 6.55 -17.94
C GLY A 21 -5.09 6.64 -17.86
N ALA A 22 -5.69 5.77 -17.04
CA ALA A 22 -7.13 5.69 -16.84
C ALA A 22 -7.46 5.09 -15.46
N LEU A 23 -8.73 5.15 -15.06
CA LEU A 23 -9.22 4.34 -13.95
C LEU A 23 -9.59 2.93 -14.44
N LEU A 24 -9.26 1.91 -13.65
CA LEU A 24 -9.66 0.53 -13.97
C LEU A 24 -11.19 0.39 -14.06
N SER A 25 -11.91 1.18 -13.26
CA SER A 25 -13.37 1.27 -13.30
C SER A 25 -13.88 1.79 -14.64
N ASP A 26 -13.19 2.73 -15.28
CA ASP A 26 -13.57 3.28 -16.59
C ASP A 26 -13.31 2.29 -17.72
N VAL A 27 -12.18 1.58 -17.67
CA VAL A 27 -11.87 0.46 -18.58
C VAL A 27 -12.97 -0.61 -18.47
N CYS A 28 -13.36 -0.97 -17.24
CA CYS A 28 -14.40 -1.96 -17.01
C CYS A 28 -15.78 -1.50 -17.51
N LYS A 29 -16.20 -0.26 -17.18
CA LYS A 29 -17.49 0.32 -17.60
C LYS A 29 -17.61 0.40 -19.12
N ARG A 30 -16.53 0.71 -19.83
CA ARG A 30 -16.50 0.76 -21.29
C ARG A 30 -16.93 -0.56 -21.93
N ASP A 31 -16.40 -1.67 -21.42
CA ASP A 31 -16.57 -2.97 -22.05
C ASP A 31 -17.76 -3.77 -21.48
N TYR A 32 -18.10 -3.53 -20.21
CA TYR A 32 -19.06 -4.34 -19.45
C TYR A 32 -20.23 -3.57 -18.85
N LYS A 33 -20.29 -2.24 -19.04
CA LYS A 33 -21.38 -1.32 -18.63
C LYS A 33 -21.66 -1.22 -17.13
N ASP A 34 -20.82 -1.81 -16.30
CA ASP A 34 -20.90 -1.74 -14.84
C ASP A 34 -19.49 -1.69 -14.26
N ASN A 35 -19.37 -1.31 -12.99
CA ASN A 35 -18.11 -1.31 -12.26
C ASN A 35 -18.11 -2.35 -11.16
N PHE A 36 -17.05 -3.15 -11.13
CA PHE A 36 -16.85 -4.19 -10.14
C PHE A 36 -15.57 -3.99 -9.31
N PHE A 37 -14.85 -2.88 -9.51
CA PHE A 37 -13.55 -2.59 -8.91
C PHE A 37 -13.59 -1.31 -8.09
N ASP A 38 -12.60 -1.16 -7.20
CA ASP A 38 -12.40 0.08 -6.46
C ASP A 38 -12.13 1.25 -7.44
N GLU A 39 -12.87 2.36 -7.26
CA GLU A 39 -12.81 3.51 -8.18
C GLU A 39 -11.53 4.33 -8.05
N ARG A 40 -10.68 4.04 -7.05
CA ARG A 40 -9.38 4.66 -6.85
C ARG A 40 -8.26 4.02 -7.67
N ILE A 41 -8.48 2.82 -8.23
CA ILE A 41 -7.42 2.08 -8.92
C ILE A 41 -7.11 2.73 -10.26
N GLU A 42 -5.91 3.27 -10.38
CA GLU A 42 -5.38 3.76 -11.65
C GLU A 42 -4.67 2.65 -12.43
N CYS A 43 -4.70 2.77 -13.75
CA CYS A 43 -4.16 1.78 -14.66
C CYS A 43 -3.65 2.39 -15.97
N LEU A 44 -2.85 1.61 -16.69
CA LEU A 44 -2.62 1.80 -18.12
C LEU A 44 -3.72 1.07 -18.89
N ASP A 45 -4.51 1.80 -19.65
CA ASP A 45 -5.50 1.27 -20.60
C ASP A 45 -4.80 0.85 -21.90
N MET A 46 -4.48 -0.43 -21.99
CA MET A 46 -3.63 -0.93 -23.07
C MET A 46 -4.35 -0.91 -24.41
N ASP A 47 -5.68 -1.06 -24.44
CA ASP A 47 -6.47 -0.93 -25.67
C ASP A 47 -6.37 0.49 -26.23
N THR A 48 -6.48 1.51 -25.37
CA THR A 48 -6.29 2.91 -25.77
C THR A 48 -4.87 3.14 -26.27
N TYR A 49 -3.86 2.59 -25.58
CA TYR A 49 -2.48 2.70 -26.00
C TYR A 49 -2.23 2.10 -27.39
N GLU A 50 -2.76 0.89 -27.66
CA GLU A 50 -2.65 0.24 -28.97
C GLU A 50 -3.30 1.08 -30.09
N VAL A 51 -4.48 1.64 -29.84
CA VAL A 51 -5.19 2.49 -30.81
C VAL A 51 -4.36 3.74 -31.15
N MET A 52 -3.78 4.39 -30.14
CA MET A 52 -3.04 5.63 -30.33
C MET A 52 -1.66 5.41 -30.98
N ILE A 53 -0.94 4.35 -30.59
CA ILE A 53 0.49 4.20 -30.90
C ILE A 53 0.77 3.09 -31.91
N CYS A 54 0.02 2.01 -31.91
CA CYS A 54 0.24 0.88 -32.82
C CYS A 54 -0.50 1.03 -34.17
N GLY A 55 -0.98 2.24 -34.49
CA GLY A 55 -1.59 2.55 -35.79
C GLY A 55 -2.83 1.71 -36.11
N GLY A 56 -3.55 1.23 -35.09
CA GLY A 56 -4.74 0.40 -35.24
C GLY A 56 -4.49 -1.05 -35.66
N GLN A 57 -3.23 -1.51 -35.74
CA GLN A 57 -2.96 -2.95 -35.75
C GLN A 57 -3.29 -3.49 -34.36
N LYS A 58 -4.52 -3.97 -34.18
CA LYS A 58 -4.96 -4.66 -32.96
C LYS A 58 -4.11 -5.91 -32.79
N GLN A 59 -3.03 -5.75 -32.04
CA GLN A 59 -2.36 -6.89 -31.47
C GLN A 59 -3.18 -7.26 -30.22
N ALA A 60 -2.98 -8.46 -29.68
CA ALA A 60 -3.74 -8.84 -28.51
C ALA A 60 -2.94 -8.32 -27.32
N THR A 61 -3.40 -7.28 -26.61
CA THR A 61 -2.89 -6.87 -25.28
C THR A 61 -3.84 -7.34 -24.18
N MET A 62 -3.33 -7.33 -22.96
CA MET A 62 -4.16 -7.38 -21.75
C MET A 62 -4.97 -6.09 -21.67
N ASP A 63 -6.15 -6.09 -21.08
CA ASP A 63 -7.01 -4.89 -21.09
C ASP A 63 -6.43 -3.73 -20.24
N ALA A 64 -5.82 -4.03 -19.10
CA ALA A 64 -5.25 -3.03 -18.20
C ALA A 64 -3.94 -3.46 -17.52
N VAL A 65 -3.16 -2.49 -17.04
CA VAL A 65 -1.99 -2.72 -16.16
C VAL A 65 -2.09 -1.80 -14.95
N ILE A 66 -2.06 -2.34 -13.74
CA ILE A 66 -2.10 -1.57 -12.48
C ILE A 66 -0.76 -1.62 -11.75
N GLY A 67 -0.51 -0.68 -10.85
CA GLY A 67 0.58 -0.78 -9.88
C GLY A 67 0.15 -1.57 -8.65
N ILE A 68 1.04 -2.39 -8.11
CA ILE A 68 0.86 -3.11 -6.85
C ILE A 68 2.11 -3.04 -5.99
N ALA A 69 1.95 -3.21 -4.69
CA ALA A 69 3.07 -3.30 -3.75
C ALA A 69 2.75 -4.22 -2.57
N ASP A 70 3.81 -4.74 -1.96
CA ASP A 70 3.73 -5.31 -0.61
C ASP A 70 3.61 -4.17 0.40
N TYR A 71 2.65 -4.30 1.32
CA TYR A 71 2.35 -3.30 2.32
C TYR A 71 2.42 -3.89 3.73
N GLU A 72 3.16 -3.19 4.58
CA GLU A 72 3.24 -3.47 6.01
C GLU A 72 3.33 -2.16 6.77
N ASN A 73 2.26 -1.83 7.50
CA ASN A 73 2.24 -0.72 8.45
C ASN A 73 2.70 0.64 7.87
N ASN A 74 2.02 1.11 6.82
CA ASN A 74 2.36 2.33 6.06
C ASN A 74 3.70 2.27 5.30
N HIS A 75 4.36 1.12 5.28
CA HIS A 75 5.55 0.92 4.48
C HIS A 75 5.25 0.10 3.21
N LYS A 76 5.57 0.69 2.06
CA LYS A 76 5.44 0.11 0.73
C LYS A 76 6.77 -0.49 0.29
N THR A 77 6.75 -1.75 -0.15
CA THR A 77 7.92 -2.44 -0.71
C THR A 77 7.55 -3.24 -1.95
N ASN A 78 8.56 -3.67 -2.72
CA ASN A 78 8.37 -4.55 -3.89
C ASN A 78 7.35 -4.04 -4.91
N CYS A 79 7.36 -2.74 -5.21
CA CYS A 79 6.47 -2.12 -6.18
C CYS A 79 6.63 -2.74 -7.57
N LYS A 80 5.51 -3.13 -8.19
CA LYS A 80 5.46 -3.87 -9.45
C LYS A 80 4.27 -3.44 -10.28
N LEU A 81 4.39 -3.59 -11.59
CA LEU A 81 3.23 -3.54 -12.50
C LEU A 81 2.58 -4.92 -12.60
N LEU A 82 1.25 -4.96 -12.56
CA LEU A 82 0.43 -6.16 -12.66
C LEU A 82 -0.50 -6.05 -13.87
N MET A 83 -0.40 -7.03 -14.77
CA MET A 83 -1.27 -7.12 -15.94
C MET A 83 -2.62 -7.72 -15.55
N VAL A 84 -3.71 -7.11 -16.03
CA VAL A 84 -5.09 -7.49 -15.74
C VAL A 84 -5.88 -7.60 -17.04
N GLU A 85 -6.50 -8.75 -17.25
CA GLU A 85 -7.42 -9.01 -18.35
C GLU A 85 -8.83 -9.20 -17.79
N LEU A 86 -9.79 -8.43 -18.28
CA LEU A 86 -11.20 -8.52 -17.95
C LEU A 86 -11.89 -9.49 -18.92
N ARG A 87 -12.43 -10.59 -18.37
CA ARG A 87 -13.19 -11.63 -19.10
C ARG A 87 -14.60 -11.79 -18.55
N LEU A 88 -15.21 -10.68 -18.11
CA LEU A 88 -16.50 -10.64 -17.41
C LEU A 88 -17.68 -11.06 -18.29
N GLY A 89 -17.56 -10.91 -19.62
CA GLY A 89 -18.62 -11.24 -20.58
C GLY A 89 -18.75 -12.73 -20.92
N TYR A 90 -17.79 -13.57 -20.49
CA TYR A 90 -17.77 -14.99 -20.85
C TYR A 90 -18.93 -15.77 -20.22
N LYS A 91 -19.58 -16.64 -21.02
CA LYS A 91 -20.66 -17.53 -20.55
C LYS A 91 -20.21 -18.97 -20.29
N SER A 92 -19.07 -19.37 -20.87
CA SER A 92 -18.44 -20.68 -20.65
C SER A 92 -16.95 -20.60 -21.01
N THR A 93 -16.17 -21.61 -20.65
CA THR A 93 -14.73 -21.70 -21.00
C THR A 93 -14.46 -22.23 -22.40
N GLN A 94 -15.49 -22.56 -23.20
CA GLN A 94 -15.31 -23.19 -24.52
C GLN A 94 -14.63 -22.27 -25.55
N GLY A 95 -14.71 -20.95 -25.37
CA GLY A 95 -14.05 -19.96 -26.23
C GLY A 95 -12.69 -19.48 -25.70
N LEU A 96 -12.11 -20.16 -24.71
CA LEU A 96 -10.77 -19.82 -24.20
C LEU A 96 -9.71 -20.59 -25.00
N GLU A 97 -8.66 -19.87 -25.38
CA GLU A 97 -7.53 -20.41 -26.11
C GLU A 97 -6.21 -20.01 -25.44
N ALA A 98 -5.41 -21.01 -25.05
CA ALA A 98 -4.13 -20.75 -24.39
C ALA A 98 -3.19 -19.89 -25.26
N ALA A 99 -3.20 -20.10 -26.58
CA ALA A 99 -2.40 -19.30 -27.51
C ALA A 99 -2.81 -17.81 -27.52
N SER A 100 -4.12 -17.53 -27.40
CA SER A 100 -4.63 -16.16 -27.30
C SER A 100 -4.18 -15.48 -26.00
N LEU A 101 -4.31 -16.17 -24.86
CA LEU A 101 -3.88 -15.63 -23.57
C LEU A 101 -2.36 -15.40 -23.52
N ASN A 102 -1.56 -16.34 -24.03
CA ASN A 102 -0.12 -16.16 -24.12
C ASN A 102 0.25 -14.93 -24.96
N ARG A 103 -0.41 -14.72 -26.10
CA ARG A 103 -0.15 -13.57 -26.97
C ARG A 103 -0.44 -12.26 -26.24
N LYS A 104 -1.58 -12.19 -25.52
CA LYS A 104 -1.94 -11.03 -24.69
C LYS A 104 -0.89 -10.68 -23.65
N VAL A 105 -0.49 -11.68 -22.87
CA VAL A 105 0.50 -11.47 -21.81
C VAL A 105 1.86 -11.09 -22.39
N SER A 106 2.37 -11.85 -23.38
CA SER A 106 3.68 -11.60 -23.96
C SER A 106 3.77 -10.23 -24.64
N HIS A 107 2.76 -9.85 -25.42
CA HIS A 107 2.78 -8.57 -26.11
C HIS A 107 2.69 -7.40 -25.12
N THR A 108 1.81 -7.49 -24.11
CA THR A 108 1.74 -6.46 -23.05
C THR A 108 3.07 -6.35 -22.31
N LEU A 109 3.71 -7.48 -21.99
CA LEU A 109 5.01 -7.50 -21.34
C LEU A 109 6.10 -6.83 -22.19
N GLU A 110 6.09 -7.03 -23.51
CA GLU A 110 7.00 -6.35 -24.44
C GLU A 110 6.79 -4.83 -24.43
N LEU A 111 5.53 -4.37 -24.44
CA LEU A 111 5.19 -2.94 -24.41
C LEU A 111 5.58 -2.26 -23.10
N LEU A 112 5.42 -2.96 -21.96
CA LEU A 112 5.85 -2.45 -20.65
C LEU A 112 7.36 -2.34 -20.51
N ASN A 113 8.12 -3.01 -21.39
CA ASN A 113 9.58 -3.04 -21.39
C ASN A 113 10.17 -3.35 -19.99
N PRO A 114 10.42 -4.63 -19.64
CA PRO A 114 10.88 -5.02 -18.31
C PRO A 114 12.25 -4.46 -17.90
N ALA A 115 12.98 -3.80 -18.82
CA ALA A 115 14.19 -3.04 -18.48
C ALA A 115 13.89 -1.69 -17.82
N VAL A 116 12.67 -1.17 -17.95
CA VAL A 116 12.22 0.12 -17.42
C VAL A 116 11.49 -0.06 -16.09
N CYS A 117 10.72 -1.13 -15.94
CA CYS A 117 9.90 -1.36 -14.76
C CYS A 117 9.91 -2.83 -14.32
N LEU A 118 9.68 -3.06 -13.01
CA LEU A 118 9.48 -4.40 -12.49
C LEU A 118 8.04 -4.84 -12.76
N VAL A 119 7.87 -5.93 -13.50
CA VAL A 119 6.56 -6.50 -13.80
C VAL A 119 6.36 -7.77 -12.97
N SER A 120 5.23 -7.84 -12.28
CA SER A 120 4.77 -9.00 -11.50
C SER A 120 4.98 -10.31 -12.25
N ASP A 121 5.31 -11.37 -11.53
CA ASP A 121 5.38 -12.74 -12.05
C ASP A 121 4.00 -13.31 -12.40
N LYS A 122 2.92 -12.61 -12.03
CA LYS A 122 1.53 -12.98 -12.30
C LYS A 122 0.91 -12.16 -13.43
N ALA A 123 -0.02 -12.78 -14.14
CA ALA A 123 -0.99 -12.15 -15.02
C ALA A 123 -2.40 -12.52 -14.54
N ILE A 124 -3.23 -11.53 -14.23
CA ILE A 124 -4.56 -11.74 -13.69
C ILE A 124 -5.59 -11.80 -14.81
N PHE A 125 -6.48 -12.78 -14.75
CA PHE A 125 -7.65 -12.91 -15.61
C PHE A 125 -8.90 -12.87 -14.74
N VAL A 126 -9.68 -11.80 -14.87
CA VAL A 126 -10.88 -11.57 -14.06
C VAL A 126 -12.11 -12.10 -14.78
N PHE A 127 -12.77 -13.10 -14.20
CA PHE A 127 -14.00 -13.68 -14.73
C PHE A 127 -15.19 -13.35 -13.82
N ASP A 128 -16.39 -13.39 -14.38
CA ASP A 128 -17.61 -13.35 -13.57
C ASP A 128 -17.58 -14.43 -12.47
N GLY A 129 -18.15 -14.12 -11.31
CA GLY A 129 -18.13 -15.00 -10.13
C GLY A 129 -18.70 -16.39 -10.39
N LEU A 130 -19.69 -16.52 -11.28
CA LEU A 130 -20.30 -17.81 -11.64
C LEU A 130 -19.38 -18.68 -12.51
N LEU A 131 -18.50 -18.05 -13.31
CA LEU A 131 -17.57 -18.76 -14.20
C LEU A 131 -16.18 -18.94 -13.60
N CYS A 132 -15.83 -18.18 -12.55
CA CYS A 132 -14.51 -18.15 -11.94
C CYS A 132 -13.93 -19.54 -11.64
N GLN A 133 -14.71 -20.45 -11.03
CA GLN A 133 -14.24 -21.81 -10.70
C GLN A 133 -13.95 -22.66 -11.95
N GLN A 134 -14.77 -22.55 -12.99
CA GLN A 134 -14.54 -23.27 -14.25
C GLN A 134 -13.29 -22.71 -14.95
N ALA A 135 -13.09 -21.39 -14.92
CA ALA A 135 -11.92 -20.74 -15.48
C ALA A 135 -10.63 -21.13 -14.71
N ILE A 136 -10.66 -21.21 -13.37
CA ILE A 136 -9.55 -21.73 -12.55
C ILE A 136 -9.18 -23.14 -13.02
N HIS A 137 -10.15 -24.05 -13.09
CA HIS A 137 -9.92 -25.42 -13.52
C HIS A 137 -9.35 -25.49 -14.94
N TRP A 138 -9.93 -24.72 -15.87
CA TRP A 138 -9.47 -24.65 -17.25
C TRP A 138 -8.02 -24.17 -17.35
N MET A 139 -7.66 -23.05 -16.70
CA MET A 139 -6.30 -22.51 -16.73
C MET A 139 -5.30 -23.47 -16.09
N PHE A 140 -5.65 -24.09 -14.97
CA PHE A 140 -4.84 -25.11 -14.32
C PHE A 140 -4.59 -26.31 -15.23
N SER A 141 -5.60 -26.76 -15.97
CA SER A 141 -5.48 -27.85 -16.95
C SER A 141 -4.58 -27.49 -18.15
N LYS A 142 -4.46 -26.19 -18.45
CA LYS A 142 -3.67 -25.64 -19.56
C LYS A 142 -2.33 -25.03 -19.14
N ARG A 143 -1.92 -25.18 -17.87
CA ARG A 143 -0.69 -24.57 -17.34
C ARG A 143 0.58 -24.93 -18.12
N TYR A 144 0.68 -26.13 -18.67
CA TYR A 144 1.83 -26.55 -19.49
C TYR A 144 1.84 -25.94 -20.90
N SER A 145 0.71 -25.36 -21.32
CA SER A 145 0.61 -24.57 -22.56
C SER A 145 0.89 -23.09 -22.33
N ASN A 146 1.10 -22.66 -21.08
CA ASN A 146 1.50 -21.29 -20.77
C ASN A 146 3.00 -21.12 -21.02
N VAL A 147 3.34 -20.29 -22.00
CA VAL A 147 4.70 -19.95 -22.39
C VAL A 147 5.03 -18.47 -22.15
N SER A 148 4.09 -17.72 -21.58
CA SER A 148 4.22 -16.28 -21.32
C SER A 148 5.22 -15.93 -20.20
N LYS A 149 5.80 -16.93 -19.53
CA LYS A 149 6.70 -16.80 -18.36
C LYS A 149 6.05 -16.10 -17.15
N LYS A 150 4.73 -15.91 -17.16
CA LYS A 150 3.95 -15.37 -16.05
C LYS A 150 2.95 -16.42 -15.57
N GLU A 151 2.75 -16.52 -14.27
CA GLU A 151 1.70 -17.35 -13.69
C GLU A 151 0.33 -16.77 -14.07
N TRP A 152 -0.55 -17.59 -14.64
CA TRP A 152 -1.93 -17.19 -14.89
C TRP A 152 -2.75 -17.38 -13.63
N VAL A 153 -3.30 -16.28 -13.13
CA VAL A 153 -4.13 -16.30 -11.92
C VAL A 153 -5.53 -15.85 -12.30
N VAL A 154 -6.52 -16.67 -11.94
CA VAL A 154 -7.93 -16.37 -12.16
C VAL A 154 -8.52 -15.78 -10.90
N MET A 155 -9.26 -14.69 -11.04
CA MET A 155 -9.99 -14.05 -9.95
C MET A 155 -11.42 -13.71 -10.38
N SER A 156 -12.34 -13.63 -9.42
CA SER A 156 -13.57 -12.85 -9.58
C SER A 156 -13.32 -11.40 -9.16
N PRO A 157 -14.18 -10.43 -9.51
CA PRO A 157 -14.02 -9.07 -9.03
C PRO A 157 -13.98 -8.96 -7.50
N THR A 158 -14.81 -9.75 -6.80
CA THR A 158 -14.78 -9.82 -5.33
C THR A 158 -13.45 -10.37 -4.80
N MET A 159 -12.84 -11.34 -5.47
CA MET A 159 -11.51 -11.84 -5.07
C MET A 159 -10.44 -10.78 -5.33
N PHE A 160 -10.52 -10.08 -6.46
CA PHE A 160 -9.59 -9.03 -6.82
C PHE A 160 -9.58 -7.89 -5.80
N CYS A 161 -10.75 -7.35 -5.45
CA CYS A 161 -10.87 -6.26 -4.47
C CYS A 161 -10.47 -6.67 -3.05
N LYS A 162 -10.46 -7.98 -2.73
CA LYS A 162 -9.93 -8.48 -1.46
C LYS A 162 -8.41 -8.73 -1.49
N ALA A 163 -7.86 -8.96 -2.68
CA ALA A 163 -6.45 -9.23 -2.86
C ALA A 163 -5.62 -7.95 -2.96
N TYR A 164 -6.20 -6.88 -3.53
CA TYR A 164 -5.55 -5.59 -3.73
C TYR A 164 -6.37 -4.51 -3.03
N LEU A 165 -5.94 -4.15 -1.83
CA LEU A 165 -6.62 -3.18 -0.98
C LEU A 165 -6.11 -1.77 -1.25
N ALA A 166 -6.88 -0.78 -0.82
CA ALA A 166 -6.39 0.58 -0.80
C ALA A 166 -5.47 0.80 0.42
N PRO A 167 -4.36 1.53 0.27
CA PRO A 167 -3.49 1.87 1.40
C PRO A 167 -4.24 2.60 2.51
N GLU A 168 -5.19 3.47 2.15
CA GLU A 168 -5.96 4.28 3.11
C GLU A 168 -6.89 3.43 3.99
N ASP A 169 -7.26 2.22 3.53
CA ASP A 169 -8.12 1.29 4.27
C ASP A 169 -7.31 0.45 5.28
N LEU A 170 -5.98 0.62 5.31
CA LEU A 170 -5.04 -0.11 6.16
C LEU A 170 -4.39 0.86 7.16
N PRO A 171 -5.07 1.17 8.29
CA PRO A 171 -4.59 2.16 9.23
C PRO A 171 -3.28 1.73 9.90
N TYR A 172 -2.40 2.70 10.08
CA TYR A 172 -1.17 2.55 10.83
C TYR A 172 -1.43 1.92 12.21
N GLN A 173 -0.61 0.93 12.55
CA GLN A 173 -0.55 0.28 13.84
C GLN A 173 0.72 0.73 14.56
N PRO A 174 0.60 1.44 15.70
CA PRO A 174 1.75 1.90 16.46
C PRO A 174 2.68 0.75 16.86
N ILE A 175 3.99 0.99 16.75
CA ILE A 175 5.01 0.01 17.16
C ILE A 175 5.09 -0.04 18.70
N LEU A 176 5.03 1.12 19.32
CA LEU A 176 5.05 1.29 20.77
C LEU A 176 3.63 1.31 21.34
N ASP A 177 3.52 0.85 22.58
CA ASP A 177 2.25 0.84 23.30
C ASP A 177 1.99 2.20 23.96
N PHE A 178 1.40 3.11 23.18
CA PHE A 178 1.04 4.45 23.64
C PHE A 178 -0.05 4.45 24.71
N VAL A 179 -0.95 3.44 24.72
CA VAL A 179 -2.00 3.31 25.75
C VAL A 179 -1.35 3.06 27.10
N LYS A 180 -0.42 2.09 27.15
CA LYS A 180 0.36 1.82 28.35
C LYS A 180 1.26 3.00 28.72
N GLY A 181 1.93 3.61 27.74
CA GLY A 181 2.78 4.79 27.97
C GLY A 181 2.05 5.92 28.69
N LYS A 182 0.85 6.29 28.20
CA LYS A 182 -0.01 7.30 28.83
C LYS A 182 -0.43 6.89 30.25
N ALA A 183 -0.84 5.64 30.45
CA ALA A 183 -1.24 5.14 31.77
C ALA A 183 -0.08 5.14 32.78
N ASP A 184 1.12 4.75 32.35
CA ASP A 184 2.33 4.74 33.17
C ASP A 184 2.70 6.18 33.59
N PHE A 185 2.68 7.15 32.67
CA PHE A 185 2.94 8.56 32.99
C PHE A 185 1.88 9.14 33.93
N ALA A 186 0.59 8.91 33.68
CA ALA A 186 -0.49 9.38 34.55
C ALA A 186 -0.31 8.89 36.00
N LYS A 187 0.05 7.60 36.17
CA LYS A 187 0.34 7.03 37.48
C LYS A 187 1.58 7.66 38.12
N MET A 188 2.64 7.93 37.36
CA MET A 188 3.86 8.57 37.90
C MET A 188 3.61 10.02 38.30
N LEU A 189 2.78 10.76 37.56
CA LEU A 189 2.34 12.11 37.88
C LEU A 189 1.53 12.14 39.18
N GLU A 190 0.53 11.26 39.32
CA GLU A 190 -0.28 11.15 40.55
C GLU A 190 0.59 10.86 41.79
N ASN A 191 1.60 10.01 41.64
CA ASN A 191 2.54 9.66 42.71
C ASN A 191 3.70 10.65 42.86
N LYS A 192 3.71 11.75 42.10
CA LYS A 192 4.79 12.77 42.10
C LYS A 192 6.19 12.16 41.96
N SER A 193 6.30 11.12 41.14
CA SER A 193 7.52 10.33 40.97
C SER A 193 8.43 10.94 39.91
N TRP A 194 8.88 12.18 40.13
CA TRP A 194 9.60 13.02 39.15
C TRP A 194 10.79 12.31 38.50
N GLN A 195 11.62 11.66 39.30
CA GLN A 195 12.78 10.90 38.81
C GLN A 195 12.42 9.70 37.93
N GLN A 196 11.25 9.09 38.13
CA GLN A 196 10.76 8.02 37.26
C GLN A 196 10.21 8.60 35.95
N ILE A 197 9.51 9.74 36.01
CA ILE A 197 9.04 10.46 34.81
C ILE A 197 10.22 10.84 33.94
N TYR A 198 11.27 11.45 34.50
CA TYR A 198 12.49 11.80 33.76
C TYR A 198 13.11 10.60 33.05
N LYS A 199 13.24 9.46 33.75
CA LYS A 199 13.78 8.22 33.14
C LYS A 199 12.89 7.69 32.01
N SER A 200 11.57 7.78 32.17
CA SER A 200 10.60 7.38 31.16
C SER A 200 10.68 8.31 29.94
N LEU A 201 10.71 9.63 30.13
CA LEU A 201 10.91 10.61 29.06
C LEU A 201 12.22 10.37 28.29
N GLN A 202 13.33 10.13 28.99
CA GLN A 202 14.60 9.77 28.36
C GLN A 202 14.50 8.49 27.51
N TRP A 203 13.70 7.51 27.92
CA TRP A 203 13.45 6.32 27.10
C TRP A 203 12.63 6.67 25.84
N TRP A 204 11.56 7.45 25.98
CA TRP A 204 10.72 7.88 24.85
C TRP A 204 11.48 8.78 23.87
N GLY A 205 12.34 9.68 24.35
CA GLY A 205 13.22 10.50 23.49
C GLY A 205 14.19 9.64 22.68
N LYS A 206 14.80 8.62 23.30
CA LYS A 206 15.62 7.65 22.56
C LYS A 206 14.81 6.83 21.56
N ALA A 207 13.58 6.48 21.93
CA ALA A 207 12.67 5.76 21.05
C ALA A 207 12.29 6.61 19.83
N TYR A 208 12.09 7.92 19.99
CA TYR A 208 11.87 8.86 18.88
C TYR A 208 12.98 8.76 17.85
N TYR A 209 14.25 8.94 18.24
CA TYR A 209 15.36 8.85 17.28
C TYR A 209 15.55 7.45 16.69
N LYS A 210 15.14 6.40 17.41
CA LYS A 210 15.13 5.03 16.87
C LYS A 210 14.09 4.85 15.77
N TYR A 211 12.93 5.51 15.87
CA TYR A 211 11.78 5.32 14.99
C TYR A 211 11.43 6.55 14.13
N CYS A 212 12.26 7.59 14.13
CA CYS A 212 11.96 8.87 13.46
C CYS A 212 11.83 8.76 11.93
N TYR A 213 12.30 7.66 11.34
CA TYR A 213 12.10 7.35 9.91
C TYR A 213 10.67 6.88 9.58
N ILE A 214 9.84 6.61 10.60
CA ILE A 214 8.42 6.29 10.46
C ILE A 214 7.64 7.52 10.95
N ALA A 215 7.10 8.29 10.02
CA ALA A 215 6.52 9.60 10.31
C ALA A 215 5.36 9.52 11.33
N GLU A 216 4.52 8.50 11.21
CA GLU A 216 3.38 8.26 12.11
C GLU A 216 3.85 7.95 13.53
N GLU A 217 4.81 7.03 13.69
CA GLU A 217 5.36 6.67 15.01
C GLU A 217 6.06 7.87 15.65
N ALA A 218 6.87 8.60 14.87
CA ALA A 218 7.57 9.80 15.32
C ALA A 218 6.58 10.86 15.84
N THR A 219 5.48 11.07 15.10
CA THR A 219 4.41 12.00 15.46
C THR A 219 3.70 11.58 16.75
N LEU A 220 3.44 10.28 16.92
CA LEU A 220 2.82 9.75 18.14
C LEU A 220 3.73 9.92 19.36
N ILE A 221 5.03 9.65 19.22
CA ILE A 221 6.01 9.86 20.31
C ILE A 221 6.11 11.33 20.68
N ALA A 222 6.27 12.22 19.70
CA ALA A 222 6.34 13.66 19.94
C ALA A 222 5.07 14.18 20.62
N SER A 223 3.89 13.69 20.19
CA SER A 223 2.61 14.06 20.80
C SER A 223 2.53 13.60 22.26
N LEU A 224 2.90 12.35 22.56
CA LEU A 224 2.91 11.84 23.93
C LEU A 224 3.85 12.66 24.83
N ILE A 225 5.07 12.95 24.37
CA ILE A 225 6.05 13.74 25.13
C ILE A 225 5.51 15.15 25.38
N SER A 226 4.94 15.79 24.37
CA SER A 226 4.34 17.13 24.48
C SER A 226 3.19 17.16 25.48
N GLU A 227 2.29 16.16 25.44
CA GLU A 227 1.19 16.02 26.42
C GLU A 227 1.74 15.91 27.85
N VAL A 228 2.70 15.03 28.07
CA VAL A 228 3.34 14.84 29.39
C VAL A 228 4.06 16.11 29.86
N TRP A 229 4.67 16.86 28.92
CA TRP A 229 5.37 18.10 29.24
C TRP A 229 4.43 19.20 29.72
N GLU A 230 3.27 19.35 29.07
CA GLU A 230 2.24 20.29 29.52
C GLU A 230 1.71 19.92 30.92
N ASP A 231 1.53 18.62 31.19
CA ASP A 231 1.18 18.15 32.53
C ASP A 231 2.27 18.49 33.57
N LEU A 232 3.55 18.33 33.21
CA LEU A 232 4.67 18.71 34.10
C LEU A 232 4.67 20.21 34.41
N LYS A 233 4.37 21.08 33.43
CA LYS A 233 4.29 22.54 33.66
C LYS A 233 3.29 22.90 34.75
N SER A 234 2.14 22.22 34.77
CA SER A 234 1.12 22.44 35.82
C SER A 234 1.59 22.03 37.23
N HIS A 235 2.56 21.11 37.33
CA HIS A 235 3.12 20.60 38.58
C HIS A 235 4.49 21.21 38.94
N LYS A 236 5.01 22.17 38.17
CA LYS A 236 6.34 22.79 38.38
C LYS A 236 6.58 23.20 39.84
N HIS A 237 5.57 23.78 40.48
CA HIS A 237 5.65 24.28 41.86
C HIS A 237 5.84 23.19 42.92
N GLU A 238 5.69 21.92 42.55
CA GLU A 238 5.85 20.76 43.42
C GLU A 238 7.20 20.04 43.23
N MET A 239 8.03 20.53 42.32
CA MET A 239 9.33 19.94 41.95
C MET A 239 10.46 20.61 42.72
N THR A 240 11.54 19.85 42.97
CA THR A 240 12.79 20.41 43.51
C THR A 240 13.64 21.05 42.42
N ASP A 241 14.61 21.88 42.79
CA ASP A 241 15.56 22.46 41.81
C ASP A 241 16.31 21.37 41.01
N ASP A 242 16.63 20.25 41.64
CA ASP A 242 17.28 19.10 40.98
C ASP A 242 16.36 18.42 39.95
N ASP A 243 15.06 18.34 40.26
CA ASP A 243 14.06 17.81 39.31
C ASP A 243 13.89 18.74 38.12
N LEU A 244 13.77 20.06 38.37
CA LEU A 244 13.66 21.08 37.33
C LEU A 244 14.90 21.05 36.41
N LEU A 245 16.10 21.01 36.99
CA LEU A 245 17.34 20.89 36.22
C LEU A 245 17.36 19.62 35.36
N SER A 246 16.90 18.49 35.90
CA SER A 246 16.83 17.23 35.14
C SER A 246 15.93 17.36 33.90
N PHE A 247 14.78 18.01 34.05
CA PHE A 247 13.90 18.24 32.90
C PHE A 247 14.46 19.30 31.94
N SER A 248 15.09 20.38 32.40
CA SER A 248 15.78 21.31 31.50
C SER A 248 16.83 20.60 30.63
N ILE A 249 17.62 19.69 31.21
CA ILE A 249 18.58 18.87 30.46
C ILE A 249 17.87 18.01 29.41
N TYR A 250 16.70 17.44 29.74
CA TYR A 250 15.90 16.70 28.76
C TYR A 250 15.46 17.58 27.57
N ALA A 251 14.96 18.78 27.83
CA ALA A 251 14.54 19.69 26.76
C ALA A 251 15.71 20.07 25.84
N GLU A 252 16.92 20.23 26.40
CA GLU A 252 18.14 20.48 25.63
C GLU A 252 18.62 19.26 24.84
N ASP A 253 18.54 18.05 25.41
CA ASP A 253 18.95 16.80 24.78
C ASP A 253 18.04 16.42 23.58
N TYR A 254 16.78 16.85 23.60
CA TYR A 254 15.77 16.48 22.60
C TYR A 254 15.08 17.73 22.00
N PRO A 255 15.80 18.56 21.24
CA PRO A 255 15.28 19.83 20.72
C PRO A 255 14.15 19.66 19.70
N ASP A 256 14.02 18.49 19.07
CA ASP A 256 12.98 18.18 18.08
C ASP A 256 11.55 18.29 18.63
N PHE A 257 11.40 18.23 19.96
CA PHE A 257 10.09 18.34 20.62
C PHE A 257 9.67 19.79 20.90
N ASN A 258 10.54 20.79 20.68
CA ASN A 258 10.28 22.21 20.95
C ASN A 258 9.63 22.46 22.32
N LEU A 259 10.20 21.84 23.35
CA LEU A 259 9.68 21.91 24.71
C LEU A 259 10.09 23.25 25.34
N ASP A 260 9.10 24.04 25.77
CA ASP A 260 9.39 25.28 26.52
C ASP A 260 10.02 24.95 27.88
N GLU A 261 10.74 25.93 28.44
CA GLU A 261 11.28 25.81 29.80
C GLU A 261 10.19 25.51 30.83
N LEU A 262 10.48 24.50 31.66
CA LEU A 262 9.62 24.08 32.77
C LEU A 262 9.66 25.08 33.92
#